data_AF-A0A061P601-F1
#
_entry.id   AF-A0A061P601-F1
#
_cell.length_a   1.000
_cell.length_b   1.000
_cell.length_c   1.000
_cell.angle_alpha   90.00
_cell.angle_beta   90.00
_cell.angle_gamma   90.00
#
_symmetry.space_group_name_H-M   'P 1'
#
loop_
_entity.id
_entity.type
_entity.pdbx_description
1 polymer ?
#
loop_
_entity_poly.entity_id
_entity_poly.type
_entity_poly.pdbx_seq_one_letter_code
_entity_poly.pdbx_strand_id
1 'polypeptide(L)'
;MVFPIILGSLIGITLLGWLVGYSVLLKFVKRIEKRWSQLSRLLHRYERIVHKVVHKVQDSKRQHDLLLSLASINDPSLTRHERLHWFNHINALVKEIQEHEAPTFFNIQEERIELEQLVTYISYEVQAYEHELQLYNKGISTAPTKFVARIHQFENTYGDASDDCKQTVTSN
;
A
#
# COMPACT_ATOMS: atom_id res chain seq x y z
N MET A 1 20.87 51.47 3.06
CA MET A 1 21.25 50.46 2.03
C MET A 1 21.26 49.03 2.56
N VAL A 2 21.52 48.78 3.84
CA VAL A 2 21.58 47.41 4.41
C VAL A 2 20.22 46.71 4.45
N PHE A 3 19.14 47.44 4.75
CA PHE A 3 17.78 46.90 4.83
C PHE A 3 17.28 46.20 3.54
N PRO A 4 17.33 46.81 2.34
CA PRO A 4 16.91 46.14 1.11
C PRO A 4 17.79 44.95 0.73
N ILE A 5 19.08 44.96 1.11
CA ILE A 5 19.99 43.83 0.88
C ILE A 5 19.60 42.62 1.75
N ILE A 6 19.34 42.85 3.04
CA ILE A 6 18.87 41.82 3.97
C ILE A 6 17.51 41.26 3.51
N LEU A 7 16.58 42.15 3.14
CA LEU A 7 15.24 41.76 2.70
C LEU A 7 15.29 40.94 1.40
N GLY A 8 16.08 41.38 0.41
CA GLY A 8 16.27 40.65 -0.84
C GLY A 8 16.90 39.28 -0.63
N SER A 9 17.90 39.18 0.26
CA SER A 9 18.53 37.90 0.60
C SER A 9 17.54 36.94 1.28
N LEU A 10 16.73 37.42 2.23
CA LEU A 10 15.74 36.61 2.93
C LEU A 10 14.67 36.05 1.98
N ILE A 11 14.19 36.88 1.05
CA ILE A 11 13.24 36.47 0.02
C ILE A 11 13.87 35.42 -0.90
N GLY A 12 15.11 35.65 -1.34
CA GLY A 12 15.85 34.72 -2.20
C GLY A 12 16.05 33.35 -1.56
N ILE A 13 16.46 33.29 -0.29
CA ILE A 13 16.64 32.04 0.46
C ILE A 13 15.30 31.30 0.63
N THR A 14 14.23 32.04 0.90
CA THR A 14 12.89 31.46 1.07
C THR A 14 12.37 30.83 -0.23
N LEU A 15 12.51 31.53 -1.36
CA LEU A 15 12.11 31.04 -2.69
C LEU A 15 12.95 29.82 -3.12
N LEU A 16 14.25 29.81 -2.83
CA LEU A 16 15.10 28.65 -3.10
C LEU A 16 14.68 27.44 -2.26
N GLY A 17 14.46 27.64 -0.96
CA GLY A 17 13.97 26.58 -0.07
C GLY A 17 12.62 26.01 -0.50
N TRP A 18 11.74 26.87 -1.02
CA TRP A 18 10.44 26.49 -1.59
C TRP A 18 10.58 25.57 -2.80
N LEU A 19 11.35 25.98 -3.82
CA LEU A 19 11.54 25.24 -5.07
C LEU A 19 12.21 23.87 -4.82
N VAL A 20 13.22 23.86 -3.96
CA VAL A 20 13.90 22.62 -3.56
C VAL A 20 12.95 21.70 -2.81
N GLY A 21 12.21 22.23 -1.83
CA GLY A 21 11.24 21.45 -1.07
C GLY A 21 10.17 20.82 -1.96
N TYR A 22 9.55 21.60 -2.83
CA TYR A 22 8.51 21.13 -3.77
C TYR A 22 9.02 20.02 -4.68
N SER A 23 10.22 20.19 -5.25
CA SER A 23 10.83 19.20 -6.14
C SER A 23 11.09 17.87 -5.44
N VAL A 24 11.49 17.90 -4.17
CA VAL A 24 11.73 16.70 -3.36
C VAL A 24 10.41 16.00 -3.02
N LEU A 25 9.37 16.74 -2.62
CA LEU A 25 8.04 16.15 -2.36
C LEU A 25 7.48 15.46 -3.59
N LEU A 26 7.53 16.10 -4.76
CA LEU A 26 7.05 15.49 -6.01
C LEU A 26 7.78 14.18 -6.33
N LYS A 27 9.09 14.11 -6.05
CA LYS A 27 9.86 12.86 -6.23
C LYS A 27 9.39 11.75 -5.28
N PHE A 28 8.98 12.07 -4.06
CA PHE A 28 8.43 11.07 -3.15
C PHE A 28 7.04 10.61 -3.59
N VAL A 29 6.13 11.55 -3.90
CA VAL A 29 4.78 11.24 -4.39
C VAL A 29 4.84 10.36 -5.63
N LYS A 30 5.70 10.70 -6.60
CA LYS A 30 5.89 9.89 -7.82
C LYS A 30 6.42 8.49 -7.52
N ARG A 31 7.30 8.33 -6.51
CA ARG A 31 7.81 7.01 -6.09
C ARG A 31 6.72 6.17 -5.45
N ILE A 32 5.95 6.75 -4.53
CA ILE A 32 4.80 6.11 -3.87
C ILE A 32 3.77 5.69 -4.92
N GLU A 33 3.45 6.57 -5.87
CA GLU A 33 2.47 6.27 -6.93
C GLU A 33 2.96 5.14 -7.85
N LYS A 34 4.24 5.15 -8.22
CA LYS A 34 4.84 4.08 -9.03
C LYS A 34 4.78 2.74 -8.30
N ARG A 35 5.12 2.71 -7.02
CA ARG A 35 5.04 1.51 -6.17
C ARG A 35 3.61 1.02 -6.02
N TRP A 36 2.67 1.92 -5.76
CA TRP A 36 1.25 1.59 -5.69
C TRP A 36 0.72 1.02 -7.01
N SER A 37 1.10 1.59 -8.15
CA SER A 37 0.72 1.06 -9.47
C SER A 37 1.26 -0.36 -9.73
N GLN A 38 2.46 -0.67 -9.24
CA GLN A 38 3.00 -2.03 -9.30
C GLN A 38 2.20 -2.97 -8.39
N LEU A 39 2.01 -2.59 -7.13
CA LEU A 39 1.28 -3.36 -6.14
C LEU A 39 -0.16 -3.63 -6.58
N SER A 40 -0.87 -2.61 -7.05
CA SER A 40 -2.24 -2.72 -7.58
C SER A 40 -2.33 -3.77 -8.69
N ARG A 41 -1.38 -3.82 -9.64
CA ARG A 41 -1.38 -4.86 -10.68
C ARG A 41 -1.21 -6.28 -10.12
N LEU A 42 -0.42 -6.44 -9.06
CA LEU A 42 -0.25 -7.72 -8.38
C LEU A 42 -1.52 -8.13 -7.63
N LEU A 43 -2.17 -7.20 -6.93
CA LEU A 43 -3.48 -7.45 -6.29
C LEU A 43 -4.52 -7.88 -7.32
N HIS A 44 -4.64 -7.18 -8.45
CA HIS A 44 -5.56 -7.58 -9.53
C HIS A 44 -5.20 -8.95 -10.13
N ARG A 45 -3.92 -9.33 -10.17
CA ARG A 45 -3.52 -10.69 -10.59
C ARG A 45 -3.97 -11.71 -9.55
N TYR A 46 -3.76 -11.42 -8.27
CA TYR A 46 -4.17 -12.28 -7.16
C TYR A 46 -5.68 -12.50 -7.15
N GLU A 47 -6.48 -11.43 -7.20
CA GLU A 47 -7.94 -11.49 -7.27
C GLU A 47 -8.44 -12.36 -8.43
N ARG A 48 -7.84 -12.23 -9.62
CA ARG A 48 -8.19 -13.06 -10.77
C ARG A 48 -7.90 -14.54 -10.55
N ILE A 49 -6.83 -14.89 -9.84
CA ILE A 49 -6.52 -16.29 -9.51
C ILE A 49 -7.53 -16.79 -8.48
N VAL A 50 -7.76 -16.05 -7.40
CA VAL A 50 -8.72 -16.42 -6.36
C VAL A 50 -10.13 -16.57 -6.92
N HIS A 51 -10.57 -15.68 -7.81
CA HIS A 51 -11.87 -15.79 -8.48
C HIS A 51 -12.00 -17.06 -9.35
N LYS A 52 -10.91 -17.59 -9.91
CA LYS A 52 -10.97 -18.87 -10.64
C LYS A 52 -11.12 -20.06 -9.68
N VAL A 53 -10.56 -19.94 -8.49
CA VAL A 53 -10.51 -21.02 -7.50
C VAL A 53 -11.76 -21.01 -6.60
N VAL A 54 -12.41 -19.86 -6.40
CA VAL A 54 -13.60 -19.74 -5.53
C VAL A 54 -14.75 -20.66 -5.94
N HIS A 55 -14.91 -20.93 -7.24
CA HIS A 55 -15.95 -21.84 -7.75
C HIS A 55 -15.64 -23.33 -7.50
N LYS A 56 -14.42 -23.65 -7.07
CA LYS A 56 -13.96 -25.01 -6.76
C LYS A 56 -14.09 -25.34 -5.26
N VAL A 57 -14.45 -24.36 -4.44
CA VAL A 57 -14.69 -24.53 -2.99
C VAL A 57 -15.95 -25.37 -2.79
N GLN A 58 -15.85 -26.45 -2.00
CA GLN A 58 -16.98 -27.34 -1.73
C GLN A 58 -17.91 -26.78 -0.66
N ASP A 59 -17.35 -26.11 0.36
CA ASP A 59 -18.15 -25.48 1.39
C ASP A 59 -18.81 -24.20 0.88
N SER A 60 -20.12 -24.28 0.63
CA SER A 60 -20.94 -23.16 0.18
C SER A 60 -20.87 -21.92 1.07
N LYS A 61 -20.63 -22.08 2.38
CA LYS A 61 -20.52 -20.95 3.30
C LYS A 61 -19.20 -20.21 3.08
N ARG A 62 -18.08 -20.95 3.05
CA ARG A 62 -16.75 -20.38 2.78
C ARG A 62 -16.64 -19.80 1.38
N GLN A 63 -17.29 -20.43 0.41
CA GLN A 63 -17.42 -19.90 -0.95
C GLN A 63 -18.15 -18.56 -0.96
N HIS A 64 -19.27 -18.43 -0.23
CA HIS A 64 -20.02 -17.20 -0.12
C HIS A 64 -19.20 -16.09 0.55
N ASP A 65 -18.53 -16.41 1.66
CA ASP A 65 -17.68 -15.46 2.40
C ASP A 65 -16.51 -14.94 1.54
N LEU A 66 -15.89 -15.81 0.75
CA LEU A 66 -14.86 -15.42 -0.23
C LEU A 66 -15.41 -14.52 -1.34
N LEU A 67 -16.57 -14.85 -1.91
CA LEU A 67 -17.20 -14.05 -2.97
C LEU A 67 -17.58 -12.65 -2.46
N LEU A 68 -18.09 -12.57 -1.23
CA LEU A 68 -18.43 -11.30 -0.60
C LEU A 68 -17.17 -10.45 -0.39
N SER A 69 -16.09 -11.06 0.12
CA SER A 69 -14.81 -10.38 0.30
C SER A 69 -14.18 -9.92 -1.02
N LEU A 70 -14.28 -10.72 -2.08
CA LEU A 70 -13.86 -10.36 -3.43
C LEU A 70 -14.70 -9.24 -4.04
N ALA A 71 -15.99 -9.14 -3.71
CA ALA A 71 -16.81 -8.01 -4.11
C ALA A 71 -16.37 -6.74 -3.37
N SER A 72 -16.08 -6.85 -2.06
CA SER A 72 -15.64 -5.73 -1.24
C SER A 72 -14.32 -5.13 -1.72
N ILE A 73 -13.29 -5.91 -2.03
CA ILE A 73 -11.98 -5.40 -2.48
C ILE A 73 -12.04 -4.59 -3.80
N ASN A 74 -13.07 -4.83 -4.61
CA ASN A 74 -13.30 -4.17 -5.90
C ASN A 74 -14.05 -2.83 -5.79
N ASP A 75 -14.46 -2.42 -4.60
CA ASP A 75 -15.15 -1.14 -4.40
C ASP A 75 -14.22 0.04 -4.78
N PRO A 76 -14.60 0.90 -5.74
CA PRO A 76 -13.78 2.02 -6.18
C PRO A 76 -13.60 3.10 -5.11
N SER A 77 -14.43 3.12 -4.07
CA SER A 77 -14.32 4.08 -2.95
C SER A 77 -13.28 3.68 -1.91
N LEU A 78 -12.76 2.45 -1.97
CA LEU A 78 -11.76 1.97 -1.02
C LEU A 78 -10.46 2.76 -1.09
N THR A 79 -9.99 3.15 0.09
CA THR A 79 -8.63 3.64 0.27
C THR A 79 -7.61 2.52 0.01
N ARG A 80 -6.36 2.93 -0.22
CA ARG A 80 -5.24 2.00 -0.45
C ARG A 80 -5.04 1.04 0.73
N HIS A 81 -5.20 1.55 1.95
CA HIS A 81 -5.09 0.77 3.18
C HIS A 81 -6.19 -0.28 3.28
N GLU A 82 -7.45 0.12 3.09
CA GLU A 82 -8.58 -0.80 3.17
C GLU A 82 -8.48 -1.89 2.09
N ARG A 83 -7.96 -1.57 0.91
CA ARG A 83 -7.69 -2.57 -0.14
C ARG A 83 -6.65 -3.60 0.32
N LEU A 84 -5.59 -3.18 1.02
CA LEU A 84 -4.60 -4.10 1.59
C LEU A 84 -5.18 -4.93 2.75
N HIS A 85 -6.06 -4.34 3.55
CA HIS A 85 -6.79 -5.06 4.59
C HIS A 85 -7.66 -6.18 3.99
N TRP A 86 -8.43 -5.87 2.95
CA TRP A 86 -9.23 -6.88 2.24
C TRP A 86 -8.36 -7.97 1.59
N PHE A 87 -7.21 -7.61 1.03
CA PHE A 87 -6.25 -8.60 0.52
C PHE A 87 -5.82 -9.59 1.62
N ASN A 88 -5.42 -9.08 2.79
CA ASN A 88 -5.02 -9.93 3.92
C ASN A 88 -6.17 -10.83 4.39
N HIS A 89 -7.39 -10.29 4.44
CA HIS A 89 -8.58 -11.05 4.82
C HIS A 89 -8.88 -12.19 3.83
N ILE A 90 -8.90 -11.90 2.52
CA ILE A 90 -9.10 -12.92 1.47
C ILE A 90 -7.99 -13.98 1.55
N ASN A 91 -6.74 -13.57 1.75
CA ASN A 91 -5.61 -14.49 1.87
C ASN A 91 -5.73 -15.43 3.08
N ALA A 92 -6.25 -14.95 4.21
CA ALA A 92 -6.52 -15.79 5.37
C ALA A 92 -7.61 -16.83 5.06
N LEU A 93 -8.72 -16.43 4.44
CA LEU A 93 -9.79 -17.33 4.01
C LEU A 93 -9.30 -18.39 3.01
N VAL A 94 -8.48 -17.97 2.04
CA VAL A 94 -7.89 -18.89 1.05
C VAL A 94 -6.98 -19.92 1.72
N LYS A 95 -6.17 -19.53 2.70
CA LYS A 95 -5.34 -20.46 3.47
C LYS A 95 -6.19 -21.45 4.26
N GLU A 96 -7.23 -20.97 4.94
CA GLU A 96 -8.14 -21.82 5.69
C GLU A 96 -8.80 -22.87 4.78
N ILE A 97 -9.31 -22.46 3.61
CA ILE A 97 -9.90 -23.39 2.65
C ILE A 97 -8.85 -24.38 2.12
N GLN A 98 -7.64 -23.91 1.83
CA GLN A 98 -6.55 -24.77 1.38
C GLN A 98 -6.20 -25.85 2.43
N GLU A 99 -6.24 -25.53 3.71
CA GLU A 99 -5.98 -26.50 4.80
C GLU A 99 -7.08 -27.56 4.93
N HIS A 100 -8.34 -27.17 4.68
CA HIS A 100 -9.50 -28.06 4.86
C HIS A 100 -9.88 -28.84 3.59
N GLU A 101 -9.60 -28.30 2.40
CA GLU A 101 -10.06 -28.82 1.11
C GLU A 101 -8.89 -29.08 0.14
N ALA A 102 -7.68 -29.27 0.67
CA ALA A 102 -6.40 -29.35 -0.05
C ALA A 102 -6.40 -30.14 -1.40
N PRO A 103 -7.03 -31.33 -1.53
CA PRO A 103 -7.01 -32.07 -2.80
C PRO A 103 -7.99 -31.57 -3.86
N THR A 104 -9.01 -30.78 -3.48
CA THR A 104 -10.08 -30.30 -4.39
C THR A 104 -10.05 -28.80 -4.64
N PHE A 105 -9.40 -28.04 -3.77
CA PHE A 105 -9.27 -26.59 -3.91
C PHE A 105 -8.37 -26.22 -5.11
N PHE A 106 -7.23 -26.89 -5.28
CA PHE A 106 -6.38 -26.74 -6.47
C PHE A 106 -6.41 -27.99 -7.33
N ASN A 107 -6.78 -27.85 -8.61
CA ASN A 107 -6.73 -28.97 -9.57
C ASN A 107 -5.31 -29.32 -9.99
N ILE A 108 -4.36 -28.39 -9.83
CA ILE A 108 -2.98 -28.49 -10.30
C ILE A 108 -2.09 -27.89 -9.22
N GLN A 109 -1.06 -28.61 -8.77
CA GLN A 109 -0.08 -28.08 -7.79
C GLN A 109 0.56 -26.77 -8.25
N GLU A 110 0.69 -26.56 -9.57
CA GLU A 110 1.21 -25.33 -10.16
C GLU A 110 0.37 -24.09 -9.78
N GLU A 111 -0.96 -24.17 -9.70
CA GLU A 111 -1.83 -23.04 -9.31
C GLU A 111 -1.57 -22.63 -7.86
N ARG A 112 -1.35 -23.62 -6.97
CA ARG A 112 -1.01 -23.41 -5.56
C ARG A 112 0.35 -22.71 -5.41
N ILE A 113 1.36 -23.22 -6.10
CA ILE A 113 2.72 -22.68 -6.07
C ILE A 113 2.74 -21.25 -6.64
N GLU A 114 2.05 -21.00 -7.75
CA GLU A 114 1.92 -19.65 -8.33
C GLU A 114 1.28 -18.69 -7.33
N LEU A 115 0.22 -19.11 -6.65
CA LEU A 115 -0.47 -18.27 -5.66
C LEU A 115 0.42 -17.96 -4.46
N GLU A 116 1.13 -18.95 -3.92
CA GLU A 116 2.06 -18.77 -2.78
C GLU A 116 3.22 -17.82 -3.14
N GLN A 117 3.79 -17.97 -4.34
CA GLN A 117 4.82 -17.07 -4.85
C GLN A 117 4.28 -15.64 -5.03
N LEU A 118 3.07 -15.51 -5.57
CA LEU A 118 2.43 -14.20 -5.76
C LEU A 118 2.14 -13.51 -4.43
N VAL A 119 1.61 -14.22 -3.44
CA VAL A 119 1.37 -13.69 -2.09
C VAL A 119 2.68 -13.24 -1.44
N THR A 120 3.75 -14.03 -1.59
CA THR A 120 5.07 -13.65 -1.08
C THR A 120 5.58 -12.37 -1.75
N TYR A 121 5.43 -12.26 -3.07
CA TYR A 121 5.85 -11.07 -3.81
C TYR A 121 5.02 -9.83 -3.46
N ILE A 122 3.71 -9.98 -3.26
CA ILE A 122 2.83 -8.90 -2.78
C ILE A 122 3.29 -8.42 -1.41
N SER A 123 3.52 -9.33 -0.46
CA SER A 123 3.99 -8.97 0.89
C SER A 123 5.30 -8.18 0.86
N TYR A 124 6.23 -8.57 -0.02
CA TYR A 124 7.48 -7.83 -0.21
C TYR A 124 7.24 -6.40 -0.76
N GLU A 125 6.40 -6.24 -1.78
CA GLU A 125 6.08 -4.91 -2.33
C GLU A 125 5.25 -4.04 -1.36
N VAL A 126 4.42 -4.64 -0.50
CA VAL A 126 3.73 -3.92 0.60
C VAL A 126 4.75 -3.32 1.56
N GLN A 127 5.73 -4.10 2.03
CA GLN A 127 6.78 -3.60 2.91
C GLN A 127 7.59 -2.48 2.25
N ALA A 128 7.94 -2.63 0.97
CA ALA A 128 8.65 -1.59 0.22
C ALA A 128 7.81 -0.30 0.07
N TYR A 129 6.50 -0.44 -0.14
CA TYR A 129 5.55 0.67 -0.20
C TYR A 129 5.43 1.40 1.15
N GLU A 130 5.29 0.65 2.24
CA GLU A 130 5.23 1.20 3.61
C GLU A 130 6.52 1.94 3.98
N HIS A 131 7.68 1.39 3.62
CA HIS A 131 8.96 2.06 3.84
C HIS A 131 9.06 3.40 3.08
N GLU A 132 8.65 3.45 1.82
CA GLU A 132 8.62 4.71 1.04
C GLU A 132 7.59 5.71 1.60
N LEU A 133 6.45 5.23 2.12
CA LEU A 133 5.48 6.08 2.84
C LEU A 133 6.10 6.68 4.11
N GLN A 134 6.81 5.89 4.92
CA GLN A 134 7.50 6.39 6.11
C GLN A 134 8.53 7.46 5.75
N LEU A 135 9.30 7.26 4.68
CA LEU A 135 10.25 8.26 4.18
C LEU A 135 9.56 9.54 3.72
N TYR A 136 8.43 9.43 3.04
CA TYR A 136 7.61 10.59 2.66
C TYR A 136 7.06 11.32 3.88
N ASN A 137 6.48 10.63 4.85
CA ASN A 137 5.93 11.19 6.08
C ASN A 137 7.01 11.93 6.89
N LYS A 138 8.23 11.37 6.94
CA LYS A 138 9.41 12.04 7.50
C LYS A 138 9.87 13.23 6.66
N GLY A 139 9.76 13.14 5.33
CA GLY A 139 10.08 14.20 4.40
C GLY A 139 9.16 15.42 4.53
N ILE A 140 7.85 15.22 4.63
CA ILE A 140 6.88 16.31 4.77
C ILE A 140 6.89 16.97 6.17
N SER A 141 7.49 16.32 7.17
CA SER A 141 7.60 16.85 8.53
C SER A 141 8.89 17.63 8.82
N THR A 142 9.88 17.57 7.92
CA THR A 142 11.16 18.29 8.05
C THR A 142 11.15 19.62 7.30
N ALA A 143 11.91 20.63 7.73
CA ALA A 143 12.09 21.87 6.95
C ALA A 143 13.15 21.63 5.85
N PRO A 144 13.05 22.25 4.65
CA PRO A 144 12.07 23.25 4.20
C PRO A 144 10.74 22.66 3.68
N THR A 145 10.67 21.34 3.54
CA THR A 145 9.58 20.58 2.92
C THR A 145 8.24 20.70 3.67
N LYS A 146 8.25 20.89 4.99
CA LYS A 146 7.08 21.13 5.84
C LYS A 146 6.29 22.40 5.48
N PHE A 147 6.98 23.45 5.06
CA PHE A 147 6.34 24.71 4.66
C PHE A 147 5.61 24.55 3.33
N VAL A 148 6.27 23.90 2.37
CA VAL A 148 5.69 23.58 1.08
C VAL A 148 4.51 22.61 1.25
N ALA A 149 4.67 21.60 2.11
CA ALA A 149 3.62 20.61 2.39
C ALA A 149 2.34 21.24 2.92
N ARG A 150 2.47 22.15 3.89
CA ARG A 150 1.33 22.86 4.50
C ARG A 150 0.56 23.72 3.49
N ILE A 151 1.25 24.37 2.57
CA ILE A 151 0.59 25.29 1.61
C ILE A 151 0.01 24.53 0.42
N HIS A 152 0.66 23.46 -0.04
CA HIS A 152 0.17 22.62 -1.14
C HIS A 152 -0.72 21.45 -0.70
N GLN A 153 -1.12 21.42 0.57
CA GLN A 153 -1.96 20.35 1.15
C GLN A 153 -1.39 18.95 0.88
N PHE A 154 -0.06 18.81 0.90
CA PHE A 154 0.55 17.48 0.94
C PHE A 154 0.28 16.91 2.33
N GLU A 155 -0.80 16.14 2.40
CA GLU A 155 -1.27 15.57 3.65
C GLU A 155 -0.45 14.33 4.00
N ASN A 156 -0.34 14.07 5.30
CA ASN A 156 0.24 12.85 5.80
C ASN A 156 -0.70 11.71 5.41
N THR A 157 -0.44 11.04 4.29
CA THR A 157 -1.24 9.92 3.82
C THR A 157 -0.87 8.68 4.63
N TYR A 158 -1.11 8.73 5.93
CA TYR A 158 -1.25 7.65 6.91
C TYR A 158 -1.25 8.28 8.31
N GLY A 159 -2.45 8.60 8.81
CA GLY A 159 -2.68 8.96 10.22
C GLY A 159 -2.79 7.73 11.14
N ASP A 160 -2.82 6.52 10.59
CA ASP A 160 -2.87 5.27 11.36
C ASP A 160 -1.99 4.25 10.65
N ALA A 161 -0.68 4.32 10.89
CA ALA A 161 0.07 3.08 10.93
C ALA A 161 -0.46 2.38 12.18
N SER A 162 -1.56 1.63 12.00
CA SER A 162 -2.18 0.83 13.04
C SER A 162 -1.05 0.15 13.80
N ASP A 163 -1.07 0.33 15.12
CA ASP A 163 -0.13 -0.29 16.04
C ASP A 163 -0.17 -1.84 15.96
N ASP A 164 -1.02 -2.43 15.11
CA ASP A 164 -1.08 -3.87 14.86
C ASP A 164 0.09 -4.40 14.02
N CYS A 165 0.75 -3.57 13.19
CA CYS A 165 1.92 -4.04 12.42
C CYS A 165 3.24 -4.02 13.23
N LYS A 166 3.24 -3.45 14.45
CA LYS A 166 4.38 -3.58 15.39
C LYS A 166 4.41 -4.92 16.12
N GLN A 167 3.30 -5.65 16.17
CA GLN A 167 3.23 -6.91 16.92
C GLN A 167 3.81 -8.11 16.16
N THR A 168 3.92 -8.06 14.83
CA THR A 168 4.46 -9.20 14.05
C THR A 168 5.99 -9.22 13.93
N VAL A 169 6.69 -8.19 14.38
CA VAL A 169 8.17 -8.12 14.34
C VAL A 169 8.81 -8.28 15.73
N THR A 170 8.02 -8.45 16.79
CA THR A 170 8.52 -8.60 18.17
C THR A 170 8.13 -9.92 18.86
N SER A 171 7.70 -10.93 18.09
CA SER A 171 7.61 -12.31 18.59
C SER A 171 8.37 -13.25 17.66
N ASN A 172 9.69 -13.31 17.89
CA ASN A 172 10.52 -14.50 17.84
C ASN A 172 11.84 -14.21 18.56
#